data_AF-A0A0F8ZX27-F1
#
_entry.id   AF-A0A0F8ZX27-F1
#
_cell.length_a   1.000
_cell.length_b   1.000
_cell.length_c   1.000
_cell.angle_alpha   90.00
_cell.angle_beta   90.00
_cell.angle_gamma   90.00
#
_symmetry.space_group_name_H-M   'P 1'
#
loop_
_entity.id
_entity.type
_entity.pdbx_description
1 polymer ?
#
loop_
_entity_poly.entity_id
_entity_poly.type
_entity_poly.pdbx_seq_one_letter_code
_entity_poly.pdbx_strand_id
1 'polypeptide(L)'
;MFEQQSHLLASCKPAILISTLFIATSTLAVEPDHQDQTKLHDIAASVSAKRIENDIQALVDFGTRHTLSDTKSTTRGIGAARRWIKAEFEKISAECGGCLEVLEVKDTISGEKRIPNPVEVVNIIAIQRGTDEPNRM
;
A
#
# COMPACT_ATOMS: atom_id res chain seq x y z
N MET A 1 -90.42 -4.81 41.01
CA MET A 1 -91.26 -3.61 40.84
C MET A 1 -90.46 -2.64 39.99
N PHE A 2 -90.90 -2.48 38.73
CA PHE A 2 -90.61 -1.41 37.76
C PHE A 2 -89.13 -1.03 37.51
N GLU A 3 -88.54 -1.40 36.38
CA GLU A 3 -88.72 -0.80 35.03
C GLU A 3 -87.80 0.42 34.85
N GLN A 4 -86.77 0.27 34.01
CA GLN A 4 -86.23 1.40 33.27
C GLN A 4 -85.55 0.93 31.99
N GLN A 5 -86.18 1.24 30.86
CA GLN A 5 -85.55 1.23 29.55
C GLN A 5 -84.75 2.52 29.30
N SER A 6 -83.74 2.36 28.44
CA SER A 6 -83.28 3.24 27.36
C SER A 6 -83.25 4.76 27.57
N HIS A 7 -82.05 5.36 27.51
CA HIS A 7 -81.86 6.61 26.77
C HIS A 7 -80.45 6.73 26.18
N LEU A 8 -80.45 6.69 24.84
CA LEU A 8 -79.65 7.44 23.87
C LEU A 8 -78.17 7.75 24.12
N LEU A 9 -77.40 7.19 23.18
CA LEU A 9 -76.07 7.56 22.72
C LEU A 9 -75.90 9.09 22.53
N ALA A 10 -75.06 9.71 23.35
CA ALA A 10 -74.43 10.99 23.03
C ALA A 10 -72.98 10.73 22.62
N SER A 11 -72.74 10.84 21.32
CA SER A 11 -71.43 10.74 20.66
C SER A 11 -70.48 11.82 21.18
N CYS A 12 -69.54 11.44 22.04
CA CYS A 12 -68.35 12.22 22.36
C CYS A 12 -67.17 11.51 21.71
N LYS A 13 -66.75 11.96 20.52
CA LYS A 13 -65.54 11.44 19.86
C LYS A 13 -64.33 11.83 20.72
N PRO A 14 -63.53 10.88 21.25
CA PRO A 14 -62.31 11.24 21.93
C PRO A 14 -61.34 11.82 20.90
N ALA A 15 -60.85 13.03 21.14
CA ALA A 15 -59.69 13.57 20.44
C ALA A 15 -58.49 12.69 20.80
N ILE A 16 -58.16 11.74 19.92
CA ILE A 16 -56.98 10.89 20.06
C ILE A 16 -55.76 11.77 19.75
N LEU A 17 -55.15 12.32 20.80
CA LEU A 17 -53.79 12.87 20.76
C LEU A 17 -52.83 11.71 20.53
N ILE A 18 -52.50 11.42 19.27
CA ILE A 18 -51.41 10.51 18.91
C ILE A 18 -50.10 11.25 19.19
N SER A 19 -49.60 11.14 20.42
CA SER A 19 -48.24 11.54 20.76
C SER A 19 -47.29 10.50 20.16
N THR A 20 -46.78 10.75 18.96
CA THR A 20 -45.72 9.96 18.33
C THR A 20 -44.43 10.10 19.13
N LEU A 21 -44.14 9.09 19.96
CA LEU A 21 -42.87 8.96 20.66
C LEU A 21 -41.77 8.64 19.63
N PHE A 22 -40.97 9.65 19.28
CA PHE A 22 -39.82 9.50 18.38
C PHE A 22 -38.69 8.81 19.16
N ILE A 23 -38.58 7.49 19.05
CA ILE A 23 -37.47 6.73 19.64
C ILE A 23 -36.23 6.99 18.77
N ALA A 24 -35.31 7.82 19.27
CA ALA A 24 -33.99 7.98 18.68
C ALA A 24 -33.18 6.70 18.93
N THR A 25 -33.19 5.77 17.96
CA THR A 25 -32.25 4.65 17.94
C THR A 25 -30.87 5.20 17.66
N SER A 26 -30.05 5.33 18.71
CA SER A 26 -28.61 5.55 18.57
C SER A 26 -28.00 4.34 17.88
N THR A 27 -27.64 4.48 16.60
CA THR A 27 -26.80 3.50 15.92
C THR A 27 -25.41 3.57 16.57
N LEU A 28 -25.03 2.55 17.34
CA LEU A 28 -23.63 2.37 17.70
C LEU A 28 -22.86 2.13 16.39
N ALA A 29 -22.05 3.09 15.98
CA ALA A 29 -21.10 2.88 14.91
C ALA A 29 -20.11 1.80 15.38
N VAL A 30 -19.98 0.73 14.62
CA VAL A 30 -18.91 -0.24 14.83
C VAL A 30 -17.62 0.47 14.44
N GLU A 31 -16.80 0.83 15.42
CA GLU A 31 -15.44 1.30 15.18
C GLU A 31 -14.69 0.23 14.39
N PRO A 32 -13.97 0.58 13.32
CA PRO A 32 -13.22 -0.39 12.55
C PRO A 32 -12.23 -1.12 13.46
N ASP A 33 -12.36 -2.45 13.53
CA ASP A 33 -11.43 -3.31 14.25
C ASP A 33 -10.11 -3.35 13.48
N HIS A 34 -9.10 -2.67 14.01
CA HIS A 34 -7.78 -2.63 13.40
C HIS A 34 -6.94 -3.83 13.85
N GLN A 35 -7.27 -5.01 13.33
CA GLN A 35 -6.70 -6.30 13.75
C GLN A 35 -5.16 -6.40 13.65
N ASP A 36 -4.53 -5.53 12.85
CA ASP A 36 -3.08 -5.57 12.58
C ASP A 36 -2.27 -4.40 13.17
N GLN A 37 -2.83 -3.56 14.04
CA GLN A 37 -2.12 -2.36 14.55
C GLN A 37 -0.76 -2.69 15.17
N THR A 38 -0.68 -3.74 15.98
CA THR A 38 0.59 -4.17 16.60
C THR A 38 1.63 -4.52 15.53
N LYS A 39 1.26 -5.28 14.50
CA LYS A 39 2.18 -5.64 13.41
C LYS A 39 2.67 -4.41 12.65
N LEU A 40 1.79 -3.44 12.41
CA LEU A 40 2.17 -2.18 11.75
C LEU A 40 3.17 -1.37 12.61
N HIS A 41 2.98 -1.35 13.93
CA HIS A 41 3.94 -0.75 14.84
C HIS A 41 5.27 -1.49 14.90
N ASP A 42 5.26 -2.83 14.86
CA ASP A 42 6.48 -3.64 14.81
C ASP A 42 7.27 -3.38 13.53
N ILE A 43 6.60 -3.31 12.38
CA ILE A 43 7.20 -2.94 11.09
C ILE A 43 7.84 -1.56 11.18
N ALA A 44 7.11 -0.56 11.68
CA ALA A 44 7.64 0.79 11.85
C ALA A 44 8.86 0.82 12.79
N ALA A 45 8.83 0.07 13.90
CA ALA A 45 9.92 -0.02 14.86
C ALA A 45 11.15 -0.74 14.30
N SER A 46 10.99 -1.65 13.33
CA SER A 46 12.07 -2.38 12.69
C SER A 46 12.90 -1.54 11.69
N VAL A 47 12.42 -0.36 11.30
CA VAL A 47 13.12 0.53 10.37
C VAL A 47 14.44 1.01 10.99
N SER A 48 15.54 0.79 10.29
CA SER A 48 16.87 1.20 10.75
C SER A 48 17.39 2.39 9.95
N ALA A 49 17.46 3.56 10.58
CA ALA A 49 18.06 4.75 9.98
C ALA A 49 19.52 4.49 9.56
N LYS A 50 20.26 3.71 10.35
CA LYS A 50 21.67 3.39 10.05
C LYS A 50 21.82 2.54 8.79
N ARG A 51 20.93 1.57 8.56
CA ARG A 51 20.94 0.76 7.34
C ARG A 51 20.62 1.62 6.11
N ILE A 52 19.61 2.49 6.21
CA ILE A 52 19.23 3.42 5.12
C ILE A 52 20.42 4.35 4.77
N GLU A 53 21.11 4.89 5.77
CA GLU A 53 22.29 5.73 5.56
C GLU A 53 23.40 4.97 4.81
N ASN A 54 23.67 3.73 5.19
CA ASN A 54 24.70 2.91 4.53
C ASN A 54 24.36 2.64 3.06
N ASP A 55 23.10 2.36 2.75
CA ASP A 55 22.65 2.11 1.36
C ASP A 55 22.76 3.39 0.51
N ILE A 56 22.36 4.53 1.09
CA ILE A 56 22.55 5.85 0.46
C ILE A 56 24.02 6.11 0.19
N GLN A 57 24.90 5.86 1.18
CA GLN A 57 26.34 6.09 1.03
C GLN A 57 26.93 5.20 -0.06
N ALA A 58 26.58 3.91 -0.10
CA ALA A 58 27.02 3.00 -1.16
C ALA A 58 26.62 3.51 -2.55
N LEU A 59 25.38 4.00 -2.71
CA LEU A 59 24.89 4.57 -3.97
C LEU A 59 25.61 5.88 -4.35
N VAL A 60 25.95 6.71 -3.37
CA VAL A 60 26.72 7.96 -3.56
C VAL A 60 28.16 7.66 -3.97
N ASP A 61 28.78 6.64 -3.39
CA ASP A 61 30.19 6.28 -3.60
C ASP A 61 30.48 5.82 -5.04
N PHE A 62 29.47 5.37 -5.79
CA PHE A 62 29.61 5.13 -7.24
C PHE A 62 29.86 6.43 -8.04
N GLY A 63 29.71 7.60 -7.43
CA GLY A 63 30.17 8.90 -7.92
C GLY A 63 29.34 9.55 -9.03
N THR A 64 28.44 8.81 -9.70
CA THR A 64 27.52 9.37 -10.69
C THR A 64 26.30 8.47 -10.90
N ARG A 65 25.14 9.09 -11.16
CA ARG A 65 23.88 8.43 -11.54
C ARG A 65 23.48 8.68 -13.00
N HIS A 66 24.42 9.17 -13.81
CA HIS A 66 24.12 9.55 -15.18
C HIS A 66 23.97 8.31 -16.08
N THR A 67 22.91 8.27 -16.90
CA THR A 67 22.62 7.14 -17.81
C THR A 67 23.78 6.81 -18.76
N LEU A 68 24.50 7.83 -19.22
CA LEU A 68 25.65 7.67 -20.12
C LEU A 68 26.99 7.43 -19.39
N SER A 69 26.98 7.19 -18.07
CA SER A 69 28.21 6.91 -17.34
C SER A 69 28.73 5.50 -17.61
N ASP A 70 29.96 5.23 -17.16
CA ASP A 70 30.61 3.93 -17.36
C ASP A 70 29.75 2.77 -16.81
N THR A 71 29.67 1.71 -17.61
CA THR A 71 28.95 0.47 -17.31
C THR A 71 29.88 -0.69 -16.96
N LYS A 72 31.17 -0.58 -17.32
CA LYS A 72 32.16 -1.66 -17.19
C LYS A 72 32.89 -1.62 -15.84
N SER A 73 33.19 -0.43 -15.31
CA SER A 73 33.79 -0.32 -13.98
C SER A 73 32.95 -1.03 -12.93
N THR A 74 33.63 -1.74 -12.02
CA THR A 74 33.02 -2.43 -10.88
C THR A 74 32.82 -1.52 -9.67
N THR A 75 33.44 -0.34 -9.66
CA THR A 75 33.49 0.56 -8.49
C THR A 75 32.92 1.94 -8.75
N ARG A 76 32.64 2.31 -10.00
CA ARG A 76 32.16 3.65 -10.37
C ARG A 76 31.13 3.59 -11.49
N GLY A 77 30.17 4.51 -11.47
CA GLY A 77 29.19 4.69 -12.54
C GLY A 77 27.95 3.80 -12.42
N ILE A 78 27.03 3.99 -13.36
CA ILE A 78 25.70 3.38 -13.35
C ILE A 78 25.76 1.84 -13.46
N GLY A 79 26.78 1.30 -14.12
CA GLY A 79 26.96 -0.16 -14.20
C GLY A 79 27.32 -0.80 -12.87
N ALA A 80 28.19 -0.15 -12.08
CA ALA A 80 28.50 -0.61 -10.73
C ALA A 80 27.25 -0.54 -9.83
N ALA A 81 26.55 0.60 -9.88
CA ALA A 81 25.34 0.82 -9.09
C ALA A 81 24.24 -0.20 -9.38
N ARG A 82 23.92 -0.49 -10.65
CA ARG A 82 22.86 -1.45 -11.01
C ARG A 82 23.17 -2.88 -10.53
N ARG A 83 24.43 -3.30 -10.62
CA ARG A 83 24.85 -4.63 -10.12
C ARG A 83 24.78 -4.71 -8.60
N TRP A 84 25.12 -3.62 -7.91
CA TRP A 84 24.97 -3.54 -6.47
C TRP A 84 23.49 -3.61 -6.05
N ILE A 85 22.60 -2.86 -6.70
CA ILE A 85 21.15 -2.92 -6.45
C ILE A 85 20.59 -4.33 -6.67
N LYS A 86 21.00 -4.99 -7.77
CA LYS A 86 20.60 -6.36 -8.06
C LYS A 86 21.04 -7.32 -6.95
N ALA A 87 22.28 -7.20 -6.48
CA ALA A 87 22.80 -8.03 -5.40
C ALA A 87 22.05 -7.78 -4.07
N GLU A 88 21.69 -6.54 -3.75
CA GLU A 88 20.89 -6.26 -2.55
C GLU A 88 19.47 -6.85 -2.65
N PHE A 89 18.81 -6.77 -3.81
CA PHE A 89 17.52 -7.44 -4.00
C PHE A 89 17.62 -8.97 -3.90
N GLU A 90 18.66 -9.58 -4.48
CA GLU A 90 18.91 -11.03 -4.36
C GLU A 90 19.14 -11.44 -2.90
N LYS A 91 19.90 -10.64 -2.15
CA LYS A 91 20.13 -10.85 -0.72
C LYS A 91 18.84 -10.73 0.09
N ILE A 92 18.04 -9.68 -0.12
CA ILE A 92 16.74 -9.52 0.54
C ILE A 92 15.83 -10.70 0.22
N SER A 93 15.82 -11.16 -1.04
CA SER A 93 15.07 -12.34 -1.45
C SER A 93 15.50 -13.57 -0.64
N ALA A 94 16.80 -13.81 -0.50
CA ALA A 94 17.33 -14.93 0.28
C ALA A 94 16.94 -14.83 1.77
N GLU A 95 16.99 -13.64 2.36
CA GLU A 95 16.62 -13.38 3.76
C GLU A 95 15.12 -13.66 4.04
N CYS A 96 14.25 -13.48 3.04
CA CYS A 96 12.82 -13.81 3.14
C CYS A 96 12.45 -15.19 2.56
N GLY A 97 13.43 -16.07 2.29
CA GLY A 97 13.16 -17.43 1.79
C GLY A 97 12.81 -17.53 0.31
N GLY A 98 13.31 -16.62 -0.51
CA GLY A 98 13.09 -16.57 -1.96
C GLY A 98 11.84 -15.80 -2.37
N CYS A 99 11.39 -14.81 -1.57
CA CYS A 99 10.12 -14.13 -1.80
C CYS A 99 10.11 -13.14 -2.97
N LEU A 100 11.28 -12.81 -3.55
CA LEU A 100 11.39 -11.89 -4.68
C LEU A 100 11.90 -12.59 -5.94
N GLU A 101 11.24 -12.34 -7.05
CA GLU A 101 11.77 -12.58 -8.40
C GLU A 101 12.59 -11.36 -8.84
N VAL A 102 13.90 -11.52 -9.02
CA VAL A 102 14.81 -10.44 -9.38
C VAL A 102 15.24 -10.59 -10.84
N LEU A 103 15.01 -9.57 -11.66
CA LEU A 103 15.27 -9.62 -13.10
C LEU A 103 15.79 -8.29 -13.66
N GLU A 104 16.49 -8.37 -14.78
CA GLU A 104 16.95 -7.21 -15.55
C GLU A 104 16.07 -7.02 -16.77
N VAL A 105 15.51 -5.82 -16.94
CA VAL A 105 14.86 -5.41 -18.19
C VAL A 105 15.75 -4.40 -18.86
N LYS A 106 16.07 -4.63 -20.13
CA LYS A 106 17.05 -3.80 -20.85
C LYS A 106 16.63 -3.49 -22.27
N ASP A 107 17.01 -2.32 -22.73
CA ASP A 107 16.85 -1.89 -24.12
C ASP A 107 18.01 -0.98 -24.54
N THR A 108 18.27 -0.87 -25.84
CA THR A 108 19.29 0.02 -26.40
C THR A 108 18.64 1.26 -26.98
N ILE A 109 18.91 2.42 -26.38
CA ILE A 109 18.38 3.70 -26.82
C ILE A 109 19.45 4.44 -27.62
N SER A 110 19.06 5.04 -28.75
CA SER A 110 19.95 5.79 -29.64
C SER A 110 19.18 6.85 -30.44
N GLY A 111 19.88 7.82 -31.02
CA GLY A 111 19.28 8.83 -31.91
C GLY A 111 18.56 9.97 -31.20
N GLU A 112 18.64 10.03 -29.87
CA GLU A 112 17.98 11.06 -29.07
C GLU A 112 18.92 12.24 -28.77
N LYS A 113 18.37 13.44 -28.58
CA LYS A 113 19.17 14.65 -28.26
C LYS A 113 20.09 14.46 -27.04
N ARG A 114 19.63 13.70 -26.05
CA ARG A 114 20.39 13.37 -24.83
C ARG A 114 21.16 12.05 -24.91
N ILE A 115 20.91 11.23 -25.93
CA ILE A 115 21.52 9.91 -26.14
C ILE A 115 21.88 9.78 -27.63
N PRO A 116 22.89 10.52 -28.11
CA PRO A 116 23.22 10.55 -29.54
C PRO A 116 23.85 9.24 -30.03
N ASN A 117 24.56 8.54 -29.14
CA ASN A 117 25.17 7.24 -29.43
C ASN A 117 24.38 6.11 -28.73
N PRO A 118 24.36 4.90 -29.29
CA PRO A 118 23.66 3.76 -28.68
C PRO A 118 24.14 3.47 -27.26
N VAL A 119 23.19 3.40 -26.33
CA VAL A 119 23.42 3.12 -24.90
C VAL A 119 22.41 2.08 -24.41
N GLU A 120 22.90 1.05 -23.73
CA GLU A 120 22.05 0.07 -23.04
C GLU A 120 21.49 0.69 -21.75
N VAL A 121 20.17 0.86 -21.69
CA VAL A 121 19.45 1.29 -20.50
C VAL A 121 18.89 0.04 -19.83
N VAL A 122 19.12 -0.10 -18.52
CA VAL A 122 18.77 -1.30 -17.75
C VAL A 122 18.02 -0.92 -16.50
N ASN A 123 16.87 -1.55 -16.30
CA ASN A 123 16.09 -1.54 -15.08
C ASN A 123 16.37 -2.82 -14.28
N ILE A 124 16.61 -2.67 -12.98
CA ILE A 124 16.67 -3.78 -12.04
C ILE A 124 15.32 -3.84 -11.34
N ILE A 125 14.61 -4.96 -11.48
CA ILE A 125 13.25 -5.13 -10.98
C ILE A 125 13.24 -6.29 -9.99
N ALA A 126 12.63 -6.06 -8.83
CA ALA A 126 12.31 -7.10 -7.85
C ALA A 126 10.79 -7.17 -7.68
N ILE A 127 10.21 -8.35 -7.93
CA ILE A 127 8.78 -8.59 -7.88
C ILE A 127 8.48 -9.49 -6.70
N GLN A 128 7.68 -9.01 -5.74
CA GLN A 128 7.05 -9.84 -4.73
C GLN A 128 5.67 -10.26 -5.24
N ARG A 129 5.47 -11.56 -5.48
CA ARG A 129 4.19 -12.08 -5.96
C ARG A 129 3.23 -12.30 -4.80
N GLY A 130 1.96 -11.95 -4.98
CA GLY A 130 0.90 -12.27 -4.03
C GLY A 130 0.67 -13.78 -3.92
N THR A 131 0.24 -14.25 -2.75
CA THR A 131 -0.04 -15.68 -2.52
C THR A 131 -1.33 -16.15 -3.19
N ASP A 132 -2.34 -15.27 -3.24
CA ASP A 132 -3.69 -15.65 -3.66
C ASP A 132 -3.88 -15.46 -5.17
N GLU A 133 -3.45 -14.31 -5.68
CA GLU A 133 -3.56 -13.95 -7.10
C GLU A 133 -2.23 -13.40 -7.64
N PRO A 134 -1.24 -14.27 -7.90
CA PRO A 134 0.14 -13.87 -8.23
C PRO A 134 0.30 -13.10 -9.55
N ASN A 135 -0.77 -13.01 -10.36
CA ASN A 135 -0.79 -12.36 -11.68
C ASN A 135 -1.91 -11.31 -11.81
N ARG A 136 -2.58 -10.92 -10.71
CA ARG A 136 -3.57 -9.82 -10.76
C ARG A 136 -2.83 -8.49 -10.87
N MET A 137 -3.15 -7.71 -11.91
CA MET A 137 -2.70 -6.34 -12.14
C MET A 137 -3.77 -5.35 -11.72
#